data_AF-A0A6G0VN94-F1
#
_entry.id   AF-A0A6G0VN94-F1
#
_cell.length_a   1.000
_cell.length_b   1.000
_cell.length_c   1.000
_cell.angle_alpha   90.00
_cell.angle_beta   90.00
_cell.angle_gamma   90.00
#
_symmetry.space_group_name_H-M   'P 1'
#
loop_
_entity.id
_entity.type
_entity.pdbx_description
1 polymer ?
#
loop_
_entity_poly.entity_id
_entity_poly.type
_entity_poly.pdbx_seq_one_letter_code
_entity_poly.pdbx_strand_id
1 'polypeptide(L)'
;MDKLQFEFMAKASSDGKSNVLCITSITTEKSKTFSFPIELQPAALHKEIEKTDVFKKVKNAIKKRHQTRKVWINMTEEIKNIYIDDSGNMQFGDYILEEMSETKVLEEENTLTQILKRLVEKDSGQQNLKILSEKFIIKQYTCKNANADQWIESFQKECERFNITEDEKKIEMLRYFLDKPTLDWYTSMMLKVTIKADWSIWKSKFCETYVNKGWNPITYALSFKYM
;
A
#
# COMPACT_ATOMS: atom_id res chain seq x y z
N MET A 1 6.89 36.44 12.60
CA MET A 1 6.15 35.20 12.85
C MET A 1 6.06 35.08 14.34
N ASP A 2 4.84 35.13 14.87
CA ASP A 2 4.64 35.34 16.31
C ASP A 2 4.39 34.01 17.04
N LYS A 3 3.99 32.99 16.28
CA LYS A 3 3.77 31.62 16.74
C LYS A 3 4.01 30.63 15.61
N LEU A 4 4.34 29.40 15.98
CA LEU A 4 4.45 28.25 15.08
C LEU A 4 3.61 27.10 15.64
N GLN A 5 3.03 26.29 14.75
CA GLN A 5 2.30 25.10 15.14
C GLN A 5 3.24 23.89 15.10
N PHE A 6 3.45 23.25 16.23
CA PHE A 6 4.26 22.06 16.35
C PHE A 6 3.38 20.82 16.34
N GLU A 7 3.76 19.82 15.54
CA GLU A 7 3.14 18.50 15.56
C GLU A 7 3.95 17.54 16.41
N PHE A 8 3.30 16.97 17.42
CA PHE A 8 3.88 15.98 18.31
C PHE A 8 3.29 14.60 18.03
N MET A 9 4.13 13.57 18.07
CA MET A 9 3.75 12.17 17.88
C MET A 9 4.52 11.26 18.83
N ALA A 10 3.85 10.28 19.44
CA ALA A 10 4.55 9.21 20.15
C ALA A 10 5.01 8.11 19.17
N LYS A 11 6.32 7.94 18.99
CA LYS A 11 6.92 6.90 18.14
C LYS A 11 7.52 5.78 18.99
N ALA A 12 7.73 4.62 18.37
CA ALA A 12 8.48 3.54 19.01
C ALA A 12 9.94 3.98 19.21
N SER A 13 10.49 3.67 20.39
CA SER A 13 11.94 3.81 20.62
C SER A 13 12.72 2.72 19.87
N SER A 14 14.05 2.86 19.84
CA SER A 14 14.97 1.86 19.24
C SER A 14 14.87 0.48 19.89
N ASP A 15 14.43 0.40 21.15
CA ASP A 15 14.19 -0.85 21.88
C ASP A 15 12.88 -1.58 21.50
N GLY A 16 12.02 -0.93 20.69
CA GLY A 16 10.69 -1.42 20.30
C GLY A 16 9.63 -1.49 21.42
N LYS A 17 10.04 -1.35 22.68
CA LYS A 17 9.22 -1.53 23.89
C LYS A 17 8.72 -0.20 24.45
N SER A 18 9.57 0.82 24.44
CA SER A 18 9.23 2.14 24.95
C SER A 18 8.72 3.05 23.84
N ASN A 19 8.05 4.13 24.24
CA ASN A 19 7.59 5.18 23.34
C ASN A 19 8.38 6.46 23.61
N VAL A 20 8.84 7.11 22.55
CA VAL A 20 9.50 8.42 22.61
C VAL A 20 8.56 9.45 22.01
N LEU A 21 8.43 10.59 22.68
CA LEU A 21 7.69 11.72 22.16
C LEU A 21 8.58 12.45 21.14
N CYS A 22 8.06 12.67 19.94
CA CYS A 22 8.75 13.27 18.82
C CYS A 22 8.01 14.52 18.35
N ILE A 23 8.75 15.53 17.90
CA ILE A 23 8.24 16.65 17.11
C ILE A 23 8.48 16.29 15.64
N THR A 24 7.41 16.10 14.88
CA THR A 24 7.51 15.58 13.50
C THR A 24 7.53 16.69 12.46
N SER A 25 6.81 17.78 12.71
CA SER A 25 6.71 18.89 11.78
C SER A 25 6.42 20.22 12.49
N ILE A 26 6.69 21.32 11.78
CA ILE A 26 6.26 22.67 12.13
C ILE A 26 5.41 23.23 11.00
N THR A 27 4.26 23.80 11.32
CA THR A 27 3.43 24.57 10.40
C THR A 27 3.46 26.05 10.76
N THR A 28 3.73 26.89 9.76
CA THR A 28 3.72 28.36 9.89
C THR A 28 2.29 28.90 9.87
N GLU A 29 2.11 30.16 10.26
CA GLU A 29 0.80 30.85 10.19
C GLU A 29 0.25 30.96 8.75
N LYS A 30 1.11 30.77 7.74
CA LYS A 30 0.74 30.74 6.31
C LYS A 30 0.43 29.33 5.81
N SER A 31 0.20 28.37 6.71
CA SER A 31 -0.08 26.95 6.41
C SER A 31 1.06 26.15 5.75
N LYS A 32 2.23 26.76 5.51
CA LYS A 32 3.41 26.03 5.04
C LYS A 32 3.92 25.12 6.14
N THR A 33 4.08 23.83 5.85
CA THR A 33 4.53 22.82 6.82
C THR A 33 5.93 22.35 6.48
N PHE A 34 6.79 22.23 7.48
CA PHE A 34 8.19 21.84 7.36
C PHE A 34 8.42 20.59 8.20
N SER A 35 9.09 19.59 7.64
CA SER A 35 9.32 18.31 8.33
C SER A 35 10.70 18.28 9.00
N PHE A 36 10.78 17.60 10.14
CA PHE A 36 12.06 17.31 10.79
C PHE A 36 12.65 15.98 10.26
N PRO A 37 13.96 15.92 9.97
CA PRO A 37 14.67 14.67 9.76
C PRO A 37 14.49 13.72 10.96
N ILE A 38 14.35 12.41 10.70
CA ILE A 38 14.01 11.40 11.72
C ILE A 38 14.91 11.47 12.96
N GLU A 39 16.20 11.72 12.75
CA GLU A 39 17.22 11.81 13.80
C GLU A 39 17.04 13.01 14.72
N LEU A 40 16.42 14.08 14.22
CA LEU A 40 16.21 15.35 14.92
C LEU A 40 14.84 15.45 15.58
N GLN A 41 13.94 14.50 15.31
CA GLN A 41 12.57 14.52 15.83
C GLN A 41 12.41 14.31 17.34
N PRO A 42 13.25 13.55 18.07
CA PRO A 42 13.02 13.33 19.50
C PRO A 42 12.85 14.63 20.30
N ALA A 43 11.78 14.74 21.08
CA ALA A 43 11.46 15.93 21.87
C ALA A 43 12.59 16.36 22.81
N ALA A 44 13.39 15.40 23.28
CA ALA A 44 14.55 15.62 24.12
C ALA A 44 15.64 16.51 23.46
N LEU A 45 15.67 16.59 22.13
CA LEU A 45 16.56 17.48 21.39
C LEU A 45 16.05 18.93 21.36
N HIS A 46 14.75 19.13 21.59
CA HIS A 46 14.07 20.42 21.52
C HIS A 46 13.89 21.05 22.92
N LYS A 47 15.02 21.28 23.61
CA LYS A 47 15.05 21.68 25.03
C LYS A 47 14.20 22.91 25.36
N GLU A 48 14.19 23.92 24.51
CA GLU A 48 13.39 25.14 24.75
C GLU A 48 11.88 24.87 24.63
N ILE A 49 11.48 23.92 23.79
CA ILE A 49 10.09 23.49 23.70
C ILE A 49 9.70 22.71 24.96
N GLU A 50 10.58 21.86 25.51
CA GLU A 50 10.30 21.08 26.72
C GLU A 50 9.99 21.94 27.95
N LYS A 51 10.57 23.15 28.02
CA LYS A 51 10.33 24.12 29.10
C LYS A 51 8.92 24.70 29.07
N THR A 52 8.25 24.69 27.91
CA THR A 52 6.94 25.32 27.75
C THR A 52 5.82 24.56 28.48
N ASP A 53 4.84 25.29 29.02
CA ASP A 53 3.66 24.66 29.63
C ASP A 53 2.79 23.93 28.60
N VAL A 54 2.85 24.37 27.33
CA VAL A 54 2.20 23.69 26.20
C VAL A 54 2.76 22.28 26.06
N PHE A 55 4.08 22.10 26.11
CA PHE A 55 4.71 20.79 26.04
C PHE A 55 4.26 19.85 27.17
N LYS A 56 4.20 20.35 28.42
CA LYS A 56 3.70 19.55 29.57
C LYS A 56 2.28 19.04 29.33
N LYS A 57 1.40 19.89 28.78
CA LYS A 57 0.03 19.51 28.41
C LYS A 57 0.00 18.47 27.30
N VAL A 58 0.83 18.61 26.27
CA VAL A 58 0.95 17.64 25.17
C VAL A 58 1.45 16.29 25.65
N LYS A 59 2.52 16.27 26.47
CA LYS A 59 3.06 15.05 27.09
C LYS A 59 2.01 14.32 27.93
N ASN A 60 1.11 15.06 28.58
CA ASN A 60 -0.01 14.47 29.30
C ASN A 60 -1.13 13.97 28.39
N ALA A 61 -1.35 14.59 27.23
CA ALA A 61 -2.43 14.24 26.31
C ALA A 61 -2.11 13.05 25.38
N ILE A 62 -0.84 12.87 24.99
CA ILE A 62 -0.39 11.78 24.12
C ILE A 62 -0.03 10.59 25.00
N LYS A 63 -0.85 9.52 24.95
CA LYS A 63 -0.68 8.31 25.78
C LYS A 63 -0.40 7.06 24.95
N LYS A 64 -0.89 7.01 23.72
CA LYS A 64 -0.77 5.84 22.83
C LYS A 64 0.26 6.09 21.74
N ARG A 65 0.92 5.02 21.28
CA ARG A 65 1.81 5.05 20.12
C ARG A 65 1.03 5.53 18.89
N HIS A 66 1.67 6.29 18.02
CA HIS A 66 1.12 6.92 16.81
C HIS A 66 0.04 7.99 17.06
N GLN A 67 -0.32 8.28 18.32
CA GLN A 67 -1.21 9.38 18.62
C GLN A 67 -0.50 10.71 18.36
N THR A 68 -1.19 11.63 17.67
CA THR A 68 -0.66 12.96 17.31
C THR A 68 -1.43 14.10 17.96
N ARG A 69 -0.74 15.23 18.17
CA ARG A 69 -1.34 16.52 18.55
C ARG A 69 -0.59 17.65 17.87
N LYS A 70 -1.34 18.57 17.27
CA LYS A 70 -0.83 19.84 16.77
C LYS A 70 -1.16 20.95 17.75
N VAL A 71 -0.19 21.74 18.14
CA VAL A 71 -0.36 22.84 19.10
C VAL A 71 0.41 24.07 18.67
N TRP A 72 -0.17 25.24 18.89
CA TRP A 72 0.50 26.52 18.66
C TRP A 72 1.38 26.87 19.86
N ILE A 73 2.62 27.26 19.58
CA ILE A 73 3.58 27.75 20.57
C ILE A 73 4.05 29.14 20.13
N ASN A 74 4.04 30.10 21.05
CA ASN A 74 4.49 31.46 20.79
C ASN A 74 6.02 31.48 20.65
N MET A 75 6.51 32.28 19.70
CA MET A 75 7.94 32.41 19.42
C MET A 75 8.57 33.43 20.39
N THR A 76 9.10 32.95 21.51
CA THR A 76 10.05 33.73 22.33
C THR A 76 11.36 33.92 21.56
N GLU A 77 12.19 34.89 21.93
CA GLU A 77 13.48 35.12 21.27
C GLU A 77 14.35 33.85 21.26
N GLU A 78 14.38 33.11 22.37
CA GLU A 78 15.11 31.85 22.51
C GLU A 78 14.63 30.78 21.52
N ILE A 79 13.31 30.59 21.39
CA ILE A 79 12.73 29.60 20.48
C ILE A 79 12.93 30.06 19.04
N LYS A 80 12.76 31.36 18.76
CA LYS A 80 12.90 31.92 17.42
C LYS A 80 14.29 31.67 16.85
N ASN A 81 15.34 31.92 17.62
CA ASN A 81 16.73 31.72 17.17
C ASN A 81 17.06 30.25 16.86
N ILE A 82 16.31 29.31 17.42
CA ILE A 82 16.50 27.86 17.20
C ILE A 82 15.82 27.41 15.90
N TYR A 83 14.63 27.93 15.61
CA TYR A 83 13.78 27.42 14.54
C TYR A 83 13.71 28.29 13.29
N ILE A 84 14.16 29.54 13.37
CA ILE A 84 14.12 30.50 12.27
C ILE A 84 15.51 31.16 12.17
N ASP A 85 16.11 31.11 10.99
CA ASP A 85 17.38 31.79 10.72
C ASP A 85 17.19 33.31 10.52
N ASP A 86 18.30 34.05 10.41
CA ASP A 86 18.26 35.51 10.19
C ASP A 86 17.59 35.90 8.85
N SER A 87 17.54 34.97 7.90
CA SER A 87 16.91 35.15 6.58
C SER A 87 15.42 34.77 6.57
N GLY A 88 14.89 34.26 7.68
CA GLY A 88 13.50 33.81 7.81
C GLY A 88 13.22 32.40 7.31
N ASN A 89 14.24 31.58 7.05
CA ASN A 89 14.10 30.17 6.71
C ASN A 89 13.86 29.35 7.98
N MET A 90 13.11 28.25 7.82
CA MET A 90 12.91 27.28 8.89
C MET A 90 14.16 26.43 9.06
N GLN A 91 14.72 26.40 10.25
CA GLN A 91 15.94 25.64 10.57
C GLN A 91 15.81 24.84 11.86
N PHE A 92 16.75 23.95 12.11
CA PHE A 92 17.00 23.36 13.43
C PHE A 92 18.42 22.80 13.50
N GLY A 93 19.23 23.33 14.40
CA GLY A 93 20.67 23.05 14.42
C GLY A 93 21.31 23.50 13.10
N ASP A 94 22.11 22.63 12.47
CA ASP A 94 22.79 22.93 11.20
C ASP A 94 21.94 22.58 9.96
N TYR A 95 20.63 22.32 10.14
CA TYR A 95 19.74 21.87 9.06
C TYR A 95 18.70 22.93 8.72
N ILE A 96 18.54 23.20 7.43
CA ILE A 96 17.35 23.87 6.88
C ILE A 96 16.26 22.82 6.70
N LEU A 97 15.06 23.09 7.22
CA LEU A 97 13.94 22.15 7.16
C LEU A 97 13.30 22.14 5.77
N GLU A 98 12.91 20.95 5.32
CA GLU A 98 12.26 20.77 4.02
C GLU A 98 10.79 21.17 4.11
N GLU A 99 10.36 22.07 3.22
CA GLU A 99 8.94 22.44 3.06
C GLU A 99 8.19 21.25 2.45
N MET A 100 7.27 20.68 3.22
CA MET A 100 6.30 19.72 2.70
C MET A 100 5.33 20.50 1.81
N SER A 101 5.36 20.18 0.52
CA SER A 101 4.29 20.60 -0.39
C SER A 101 2.96 20.08 0.16
N GLU A 102 1.91 20.92 0.12
CA GLU A 102 0.54 20.53 0.50
C GLU A 102 0.02 19.45 -0.47
N THR A 103 0.53 18.24 -0.32
CA THR A 103 -0.16 17.04 -0.77
C THR A 103 -1.17 16.78 0.32
N LYS A 104 -2.43 17.18 0.08
CA LYS A 104 -3.56 16.83 0.95
C LYS A 104 -3.40 15.38 1.37
N VAL A 105 -3.17 15.17 2.66
CA VAL A 105 -2.96 13.85 3.27
C VAL A 105 -4.22 13.01 3.04
N LEU A 106 -4.20 12.26 1.95
CA LEU A 106 -4.86 10.97 1.81
C LEU A 106 -3.79 9.94 2.14
N GLU A 107 -3.75 9.53 3.40
CA GLU A 107 -3.15 8.26 3.90
C GLU A 107 -1.75 7.91 3.35
N GLU A 108 -0.71 8.52 3.92
CA GLU A 108 0.68 8.37 3.45
C GLU A 108 1.36 7.02 3.74
N GLU A 109 0.75 6.12 4.53
CA GLU A 109 1.23 4.73 4.60
C GLU A 109 0.89 3.92 3.34
N ASN A 110 -0.08 4.40 2.54
CA ASN A 110 -0.39 3.80 1.24
C ASN A 110 0.50 4.34 0.12
N THR A 111 1.10 5.52 0.23
CA THR A 111 1.73 6.20 -0.92
C THR A 111 3.12 5.67 -1.24
N LEU A 112 4.00 5.41 -0.27
CA LEU A 112 5.31 4.80 -0.56
C LEU A 112 5.13 3.37 -1.08
N THR A 113 4.20 2.62 -0.48
CA THR A 113 3.85 1.26 -0.92
C THR A 113 3.18 1.27 -2.29
N GLN A 114 2.36 2.30 -2.61
CA GLN A 114 1.78 2.52 -3.93
C GLN A 114 2.78 3.10 -4.93
N ILE A 115 3.79 3.87 -4.52
CA ILE A 115 4.83 4.44 -5.38
C ILE A 115 5.83 3.35 -5.72
N LEU A 116 6.21 2.51 -4.76
CA LEU A 116 6.97 1.27 -4.98
C LEU A 116 6.17 0.30 -5.85
N LYS A 117 4.87 0.10 -5.59
CA LYS A 117 3.99 -0.63 -6.52
C LYS A 117 3.95 0.03 -7.90
N ARG A 118 3.80 1.34 -8.02
CA ARG A 118 3.74 2.09 -9.30
C ARG A 118 5.06 2.10 -10.05
N LEU A 119 6.20 2.00 -9.36
CA LEU A 119 7.53 1.88 -9.95
C LEU A 119 7.79 0.45 -10.45
N VAL A 120 7.23 -0.55 -9.77
CA VAL A 120 7.22 -1.95 -10.23
C VAL A 120 6.17 -2.17 -11.33
N GLU A 121 5.02 -1.48 -11.26
CA GLU A 121 3.92 -1.47 -12.24
C GLU A 121 4.18 -0.51 -13.42
N LYS A 122 5.32 0.20 -13.42
CA LYS A 122 5.78 1.04 -14.54
C LYS A 122 6.30 0.22 -15.73
N ASP A 123 6.14 -1.09 -15.69
CA ASP A 123 5.94 -1.91 -16.88
C ASP A 123 4.47 -1.70 -17.33
N SER A 124 4.29 -0.80 -18.30
CA SER A 124 3.04 -0.16 -18.72
C SER A 124 1.84 -1.06 -19.10
N GLY A 125 1.99 -2.39 -19.05
CA GLY A 125 0.90 -3.35 -19.28
C GLY A 125 -0.05 -3.50 -18.08
N GLN A 126 0.47 -3.55 -16.85
CA GLN A 126 -0.30 -4.06 -15.69
C GLN A 126 -1.40 -3.12 -15.18
N GLN A 127 -1.18 -1.80 -15.21
CA GLN A 127 -2.20 -0.84 -14.75
C GLN A 127 -3.41 -0.77 -15.70
N ASN A 128 -3.18 -0.91 -17.00
CA ASN A 128 -4.25 -0.92 -18.01
C ASN A 128 -5.13 -2.18 -17.85
N LEU A 129 -4.50 -3.33 -17.64
CA LEU A 129 -5.18 -4.61 -17.41
C LEU A 129 -6.07 -4.60 -16.16
N LYS A 130 -5.61 -4.02 -15.04
CA LYS A 130 -6.44 -3.92 -13.84
C LYS A 130 -7.70 -3.06 -14.08
N ILE A 131 -7.56 -1.88 -14.69
CA ILE A 131 -8.70 -1.01 -15.02
C ILE A 131 -9.65 -1.71 -16.01
N LEU A 132 -9.10 -2.48 -16.95
CA LEU A 132 -9.88 -3.26 -17.90
C LEU A 132 -10.63 -4.41 -17.22
N SER A 133 -10.04 -5.02 -16.20
CA SER A 133 -10.66 -6.14 -15.47
C SER A 133 -11.93 -5.73 -14.73
N GLU A 134 -11.99 -4.48 -14.24
CA GLU A 134 -13.17 -3.92 -13.59
C GLU A 134 -14.37 -3.73 -14.55
N LYS A 135 -14.12 -3.72 -15.86
CA LYS A 135 -15.15 -3.59 -16.90
C LYS A 135 -15.70 -4.92 -17.40
N PHE A 136 -15.06 -6.04 -17.06
CA PHE A 136 -15.52 -7.37 -17.46
C PHE A 136 -16.81 -7.71 -16.74
N ILE A 137 -17.78 -8.26 -17.46
CA ILE A 137 -19.06 -8.70 -16.87
C ILE A 137 -18.96 -10.20 -16.58
N ILE A 138 -17.97 -10.58 -15.78
CA ILE A 138 -17.75 -11.96 -15.33
C ILE A 138 -17.50 -11.99 -13.82
N LYS A 139 -18.11 -12.97 -13.14
CA LYS A 139 -17.87 -13.18 -11.71
C LYS A 139 -16.53 -13.86 -11.50
N GLN A 140 -15.89 -13.57 -10.36
CA GLN A 140 -14.71 -14.29 -9.90
C GLN A 140 -14.96 -15.81 -9.90
N TYR A 141 -14.00 -16.58 -10.40
CA TYR A 141 -14.04 -18.03 -10.35
C TYR A 141 -14.01 -18.50 -8.90
N THR A 142 -14.93 -19.40 -8.57
CA THR A 142 -14.93 -20.13 -7.30
C THR A 142 -15.14 -21.60 -7.59
N CYS A 143 -14.26 -22.45 -7.07
CA CYS A 143 -14.30 -23.91 -7.25
C CYS A 143 -15.63 -24.58 -6.82
N LYS A 144 -16.47 -23.87 -6.05
CA LYS A 144 -17.74 -24.37 -5.52
C LYS A 144 -18.93 -24.14 -6.44
N ASN A 145 -18.90 -23.07 -7.25
CA ASN A 145 -20.11 -22.55 -7.90
C ASN A 145 -19.97 -22.36 -9.42
N ALA A 146 -18.76 -22.53 -9.97
CA ALA A 146 -18.51 -22.31 -11.39
C ALA A 146 -17.97 -23.58 -12.06
N ASN A 147 -18.63 -24.03 -13.14
CA ASN A 147 -18.07 -25.03 -14.03
C ASN A 147 -16.83 -24.44 -14.72
N ALA A 148 -15.68 -25.08 -14.58
CA ALA A 148 -14.41 -24.55 -15.05
C ALA A 148 -14.38 -24.33 -16.57
N ASP A 149 -14.95 -25.26 -17.36
CA ASP A 149 -15.02 -25.14 -18.82
C ASP A 149 -15.88 -23.94 -19.24
N GLN A 150 -17.10 -23.84 -18.70
CA GLN A 150 -18.01 -22.74 -19.03
C GLN A 150 -17.47 -21.38 -18.58
N TRP A 151 -16.82 -21.36 -17.41
CA TRP A 151 -16.28 -20.12 -16.86
C TRP A 151 -15.08 -19.63 -17.67
N ILE A 152 -14.13 -20.51 -18.01
CA ILE A 152 -12.94 -20.11 -18.75
C ILE A 152 -13.29 -19.69 -20.19
N GLU A 153 -14.33 -20.28 -20.79
CA GLU A 153 -14.89 -19.81 -22.07
C GLU A 153 -15.54 -18.44 -21.95
N SER A 154 -16.29 -18.19 -20.88
CA SER A 154 -16.89 -16.87 -20.63
C SER A 154 -15.81 -15.80 -20.42
N PHE A 155 -14.73 -16.14 -19.73
CA PHE A 155 -13.57 -15.28 -19.55
C PHE A 155 -12.90 -14.97 -20.91
N GLN A 156 -12.68 -16.00 -21.74
CA GLN A 156 -12.09 -15.84 -23.06
C GLN A 156 -12.94 -14.93 -23.96
N LYS A 157 -14.27 -15.07 -23.93
CA LYS A 157 -15.20 -14.19 -24.69
C LYS A 157 -15.11 -12.73 -24.22
N GLU A 158 -14.95 -12.49 -22.93
CA GLU A 158 -14.75 -11.12 -22.43
C GLU A 158 -13.37 -10.57 -22.86
N CYS A 159 -12.31 -11.38 -22.87
CA CYS A 159 -11.03 -10.99 -23.45
C CYS A 159 -11.17 -10.57 -24.92
N GLU A 160 -11.89 -11.36 -25.72
CA GLU A 160 -12.17 -11.06 -27.13
C GLU A 160 -12.99 -9.77 -27.29
N ARG A 161 -14.02 -9.56 -26.45
CA ARG A 161 -14.85 -8.35 -26.44
C ARG A 161 -14.05 -7.07 -26.21
N PHE A 162 -12.97 -7.15 -25.43
CA PHE A 162 -12.07 -6.03 -25.16
C PHE A 162 -10.80 -6.03 -26.02
N ASN A 163 -10.78 -6.80 -27.12
CA ASN A 163 -9.65 -6.92 -28.05
C ASN A 163 -8.33 -7.37 -27.40
N ILE A 164 -8.39 -8.18 -26.34
CA ILE A 164 -7.23 -8.81 -25.73
C ILE A 164 -6.90 -10.08 -26.52
N THR A 165 -6.16 -9.92 -27.61
CA THR A 165 -5.82 -11.02 -28.53
C THR A 165 -4.54 -11.74 -28.14
N GLU A 166 -3.59 -11.03 -27.52
CA GLU A 166 -2.31 -11.56 -27.05
C GLU A 166 -2.49 -12.54 -25.88
N ASP A 167 -1.92 -13.74 -26.01
CA ASP A 167 -2.05 -14.81 -25.02
C ASP A 167 -1.39 -14.44 -23.68
N GLU A 168 -0.25 -13.76 -23.70
CA GLU A 168 0.42 -13.26 -22.49
C GLU A 168 -0.49 -12.33 -21.68
N LYS A 169 -1.23 -11.44 -22.36
CA LYS A 169 -2.18 -10.53 -21.72
C LYS A 169 -3.42 -11.24 -21.19
N LYS A 170 -3.91 -12.29 -21.86
CA LYS A 170 -5.01 -13.13 -21.34
C LYS A 170 -4.58 -13.84 -20.07
N ILE A 171 -3.37 -14.41 -20.06
CA ILE A 171 -2.79 -15.08 -18.89
C ILE A 171 -2.64 -14.07 -17.74
N GLU A 172 -2.08 -12.89 -18.00
CA GLU A 172 -1.91 -11.87 -16.98
C GLU A 172 -3.26 -11.37 -16.41
N MET A 173 -4.27 -11.23 -17.26
CA MET A 173 -5.61 -10.83 -16.86
C MET A 173 -6.31 -11.86 -15.99
N LEU A 174 -6.06 -13.14 -16.24
CA LEU A 174 -6.73 -14.25 -15.56
C LEU A 174 -6.66 -14.10 -14.03
N ARG A 175 -5.50 -13.69 -13.49
CA ARG A 175 -5.27 -13.56 -12.04
C ARG A 175 -6.27 -12.66 -11.31
N TYR A 176 -6.82 -11.65 -11.99
CA TYR A 176 -7.76 -10.71 -11.37
C TYR A 176 -9.14 -11.33 -11.12
N PHE A 177 -9.43 -12.47 -11.75
CA PHE A 177 -10.72 -13.13 -11.68
C PHE A 177 -10.67 -14.47 -10.91
N LEU A 178 -9.59 -14.75 -10.20
CA LEU A 178 -9.43 -15.97 -9.41
C LEU A 178 -9.61 -15.69 -7.92
N ASP A 179 -10.29 -16.58 -7.19
CA ASP A 179 -10.32 -16.57 -5.73
C ASP A 179 -8.97 -17.01 -5.14
N LYS A 180 -8.78 -16.82 -3.83
CA LYS A 180 -7.49 -17.05 -3.17
C LYS A 180 -6.90 -18.45 -3.44
N PRO A 181 -7.64 -19.56 -3.31
CA PRO A 181 -7.12 -20.89 -3.64
C PRO A 181 -6.76 -21.07 -5.13
N THR A 182 -7.55 -20.47 -6.03
CA THR A 182 -7.29 -20.57 -7.48
C THR A 182 -6.15 -19.66 -7.91
N LEU A 183 -5.91 -18.57 -7.20
CA LEU A 183 -4.75 -17.69 -7.37
C LEU A 183 -3.44 -18.38 -6.96
N ASP A 184 -3.46 -19.23 -5.94
CA ASP A 184 -2.29 -20.05 -5.57
C ASP A 184 -1.93 -21.06 -6.69
N TRP A 185 -2.93 -21.62 -7.37
CA TRP A 185 -2.72 -22.43 -8.58
C TRP A 185 -2.12 -21.60 -9.72
N TYR A 186 -2.63 -20.39 -9.95
CA TYR A 186 -2.08 -19.49 -10.97
C TYR A 186 -0.60 -19.20 -10.71
N THR A 187 -0.26 -18.89 -9.46
CA THR A 187 1.13 -18.66 -9.03
C THR A 187 2.01 -19.89 -9.27
N SER A 188 1.48 -21.08 -8.99
CA SER A 188 2.17 -22.34 -9.26
C SER A 188 2.35 -22.62 -10.76
N MET A 189 1.37 -22.22 -11.58
CA MET A 189 1.40 -22.41 -13.03
C MET A 189 2.36 -21.43 -13.71
N MET A 190 2.47 -20.21 -13.20
CA MET A 190 3.48 -19.24 -13.63
C MET A 190 4.91 -19.80 -13.53
N LEU A 191 5.20 -20.61 -12.52
CA LEU A 191 6.51 -21.27 -12.36
C LEU A 191 6.72 -22.46 -13.32
N LYS A 192 5.65 -23.16 -13.72
CA LYS A 192 5.71 -24.40 -14.50
C LYS A 192 5.58 -24.21 -16.01
N VAL A 193 4.70 -23.31 -16.43
CA VAL A 193 4.28 -23.12 -17.83
C VAL A 193 4.68 -21.72 -18.34
N THR A 194 4.96 -20.78 -17.44
CA THR A 194 5.37 -19.40 -17.73
C THR A 194 4.29 -18.57 -18.45
N ILE A 195 4.48 -17.25 -18.50
CA ILE A 195 3.56 -16.31 -19.15
C ILE A 195 3.63 -16.34 -20.68
N LYS A 196 4.73 -16.87 -21.25
CA LYS A 196 5.00 -16.91 -22.69
C LYS A 196 4.35 -18.11 -23.41
N ALA A 197 3.68 -18.97 -22.66
CA ALA A 197 2.99 -20.13 -23.23
C ALA A 197 1.67 -19.72 -23.88
N ASP A 198 1.23 -20.55 -24.83
CA ASP A 198 -0.05 -20.36 -25.50
C ASP A 198 -1.21 -20.41 -24.48
N TRP A 199 -2.22 -19.57 -24.72
CA TRP A 199 -3.42 -19.52 -23.88
C TRP A 199 -4.14 -20.87 -23.84
N SER A 200 -4.07 -21.65 -24.93
CA SER A 200 -4.66 -22.98 -25.04
C SER A 200 -4.10 -23.95 -23.98
N ILE A 201 -2.82 -23.85 -23.64
CA ILE A 201 -2.16 -24.66 -22.62
C ILE A 201 -2.68 -24.28 -21.23
N TRP A 202 -2.79 -22.98 -20.96
CA TRP A 202 -3.34 -22.45 -19.71
C TRP A 202 -4.80 -22.85 -19.52
N LYS A 203 -5.62 -22.71 -20.56
CA LYS A 203 -7.02 -23.15 -20.58
C LYS A 203 -7.14 -24.65 -20.29
N SER A 204 -6.35 -25.48 -20.98
CA SER A 204 -6.33 -26.93 -20.77
C SER A 204 -5.95 -27.29 -19.33
N LYS A 205 -4.88 -26.70 -18.78
CA LYS A 205 -4.43 -26.96 -17.41
C LYS A 205 -5.42 -26.48 -16.35
N PHE A 206 -6.07 -25.34 -16.60
CA PHE A 206 -7.13 -24.83 -15.74
C PHE A 206 -8.28 -25.84 -15.68
N CYS A 207 -8.73 -26.31 -16.85
CA CYS A 207 -9.76 -27.33 -16.94
C CYS A 207 -9.33 -28.66 -16.32
N GLU A 208 -8.13 -29.17 -16.57
CA GLU A 208 -7.64 -30.41 -15.95
C GLU A 208 -7.66 -30.37 -14.41
N THR A 209 -7.43 -29.19 -13.83
CA THR A 209 -7.35 -28.98 -12.38
C THR A 209 -8.75 -28.79 -11.77
N TYR A 210 -9.61 -28.03 -12.45
CA TYR A 210 -10.85 -27.50 -11.86
C TYR A 210 -12.14 -27.99 -12.53
N VAL A 211 -12.05 -28.66 -13.68
CA VAL A 211 -13.20 -29.42 -14.19
C VAL A 211 -13.50 -30.49 -13.17
N ASN A 212 -14.75 -30.49 -12.73
CA ASN A 212 -15.29 -31.60 -11.99
C ASN A 212 -15.08 -32.86 -12.83
N LYS A 213 -14.12 -33.70 -12.42
CA LYS A 213 -14.04 -35.10 -12.84
C LYS A 213 -15.22 -35.83 -12.20
N GLY A 214 -16.43 -35.44 -12.59
CA GLY A 214 -17.67 -36.03 -12.11
C GLY A 214 -17.60 -37.52 -12.33
N TRP A 215 -17.73 -38.29 -11.25
CA TRP A 215 -17.83 -39.75 -11.14
C TRP A 215 -16.82 -40.63 -11.91
N ASN A 216 -16.06 -40.18 -12.90
CA ASN A 216 -15.22 -41.03 -13.76
C ASN A 216 -14.14 -41.83 -13.02
N PRO A 217 -13.41 -41.27 -12.04
CA PRO A 217 -12.50 -42.06 -11.22
C PRO A 217 -13.24 -43.07 -10.31
N ILE A 218 -14.47 -42.74 -9.90
CA ILE A 218 -15.29 -43.56 -9.02
C ILE A 218 -15.96 -44.69 -9.82
N THR A 219 -16.47 -44.43 -11.03
CA THR A 219 -16.99 -45.45 -11.95
C THR A 219 -15.88 -46.35 -12.47
N TYR A 220 -14.69 -45.81 -12.74
CA TYR A 220 -13.49 -46.61 -13.02
C TYR A 220 -13.11 -47.49 -11.82
N ALA A 221 -13.02 -46.94 -10.60
CA ALA A 221 -12.74 -47.72 -9.40
C ALA A 221 -13.83 -48.76 -9.07
N LEU A 222 -15.09 -48.45 -9.35
CA LEU A 222 -16.21 -49.39 -9.20
C LEU A 222 -16.16 -50.49 -10.28
N SER A 223 -15.76 -50.20 -11.52
CA SER A 223 -15.61 -51.23 -12.57
C SER A 223 -14.47 -52.20 -12.29
N PHE A 224 -13.45 -51.79 -11.53
CA PHE A 224 -12.37 -52.69 -11.07
C PHE A 224 -12.73 -53.52 -9.83
N LYS A 225 -13.86 -53.23 -9.14
CA LYS A 225 -14.32 -54.01 -8.00
C LYS A 225 -15.21 -55.21 -8.41
N TYR A 226 -15.54 -55.32 -9.70
CA TYR A 226 -16.37 -56.38 -10.29
C TYR A 226 -15.67 -57.17 -11.41
N MET A 227 -14.34 -57.07 -11.55
CA MET A 227 -13.50 -58.02 -12.29
C MET A 227 -12.71 -58.86 -11.29
#